data_AF-X0VY55-F1
#
_entry.id   AF-X0VY55-F1
#
_cell.length_a   1.000
_cell.length_b   1.000
_cell.length_c   1.000
_cell.angle_alpha   90.00
_cell.angle_beta   90.00
_cell.angle_gamma   90.00
#
_symmetry.space_group_name_H-M   'P 1'
#
loop_
_entity.id
_entity.type
_entity.pdbx_description
1 polymer ?
#
loop_
_entity_poly.entity_id
_entity_poly.type
_entity_poly.pdbx_seq_one_letter_code
_entity_poly.pdbx_strand_id
1 'polypeptide(L)'
;HYIGLDLREKGLGDLQKKTITFPSPGNNRALGRVVCHSFDSSPSSPEGLIIFRAVLDEPSRANTNSKFGLATKLFNMLRGNAKASFPNGLGKVMMFSYPEQKINDLTVQRYEAGLKYPKRQFVRKFPTWVYNPTIKRSDFNDEYRDDPIEAGCRFGCEIPHNRYGFFIPYPQKIKECFSKDLFSPLSYKPGTTRRHTIGGRSRVYHEYTSVEILGEIVGDKRERFWGGDAGKTNDLFVLVGGYAQPLEQPSSFKIEDP
;
A
#
# COMPACT_ATOMS: atom_id res chain seq x y z
N HIS A 1 14.76 -16.78 -30.75
CA HIS A 1 14.91 -18.16 -30.21
C HIS A 1 15.55 -18.11 -28.83
N TYR A 2 14.79 -17.81 -27.78
CA TYR A 2 15.24 -18.06 -26.41
C TYR A 2 14.55 -19.35 -25.94
N ILE A 3 15.35 -20.34 -25.54
CA ILE A 3 14.96 -21.63 -24.92
C ILE A 3 14.30 -22.70 -25.84
N GLY A 4 13.99 -22.44 -27.11
CA GLY A 4 13.53 -23.50 -28.03
C GLY A 4 12.19 -24.17 -27.63
N LEU A 5 11.41 -23.55 -26.75
CA LEU A 5 10.09 -24.01 -26.36
C LEU A 5 9.06 -23.60 -27.43
N ASP A 6 8.43 -24.59 -28.06
CA ASP A 6 7.30 -24.36 -28.97
C ASP A 6 6.03 -24.11 -28.15
N LEU A 7 5.58 -22.85 -28.12
CA LEU A 7 4.43 -22.36 -27.35
C LEU A 7 3.13 -22.29 -28.18
N ARG A 8 3.11 -22.86 -29.39
CA ARG A 8 1.92 -22.90 -30.25
C ARG A 8 0.96 -24.01 -29.82
N GLU A 9 -0.29 -23.93 -30.28
CA GLU A 9 -1.31 -24.96 -30.07
C GLU A 9 -0.79 -26.34 -30.53
N LYS A 10 -0.77 -27.34 -29.63
CA LYS A 10 -0.14 -28.68 -29.77
C LYS A 10 1.39 -28.77 -29.51
N GLY A 11 2.04 -27.68 -29.10
CA GLY A 11 3.41 -27.65 -28.57
C GLY A 11 3.51 -27.98 -27.07
N LEU A 12 4.64 -27.66 -26.44
CA LEU A 12 4.85 -27.86 -24.99
C LEU A 12 4.13 -26.80 -24.12
N GLY A 13 3.77 -25.66 -24.72
CA GLY A 13 3.00 -24.60 -24.08
C GLY A 13 1.67 -24.36 -24.77
N ASP A 14 0.63 -24.09 -23.99
CA ASP A 14 -0.67 -23.65 -24.47
C ASP A 14 -0.89 -22.21 -23.97
N LEU A 15 -0.72 -21.25 -24.88
CA LEU A 15 -0.85 -19.82 -24.57
C LEU A 15 -2.28 -19.43 -24.16
N GLN A 16 -3.30 -20.12 -24.66
CA GLN A 16 -4.69 -19.85 -24.29
C GLN A 16 -4.99 -20.37 -22.88
N LYS A 17 -4.43 -21.53 -22.53
CA LYS A 17 -4.58 -22.11 -21.19
C LYS A 17 -3.58 -21.56 -20.17
N LYS A 18 -2.61 -20.75 -20.61
CA LYS A 18 -1.51 -20.21 -19.80
C LYS A 18 -0.76 -21.31 -19.03
N THR A 19 -0.54 -22.45 -19.67
CA THR A 19 0.15 -23.60 -19.07
C THR A 19 1.33 -24.06 -19.91
N ILE A 20 2.35 -24.59 -19.23
CA ILE A 20 3.47 -25.30 -19.84
C ILE A 20 3.48 -26.70 -19.24
N THR A 21 3.43 -27.73 -20.10
CA THR A 21 3.46 -29.13 -19.65
C THR A 21 4.78 -29.75 -20.05
N PHE A 22 5.50 -30.28 -19.07
CA PHE A 22 6.75 -30.97 -19.33
C PHE A 22 6.50 -32.43 -19.75
N PRO A 23 7.31 -32.97 -20.68
CA PRO A 23 7.20 -34.37 -21.09
C PRO A 23 7.49 -35.30 -19.92
N SER A 24 6.74 -36.41 -19.84
CA SER A 24 7.00 -37.45 -18.83
C SER A 24 8.26 -38.26 -19.23
N PRO A 25 9.09 -38.71 -18.27
CA PRO A 25 10.22 -39.58 -18.55
C PRO A 25 9.75 -40.91 -19.16
N GLY A 26 10.07 -41.11 -20.45
CA GLY A 26 9.51 -42.19 -21.25
C GLY A 26 8.04 -41.94 -21.58
N ASN A 27 7.54 -42.44 -22.70
CA ASN A 27 6.14 -42.30 -23.14
C ASN A 27 5.09 -42.94 -22.18
N ASN A 28 5.48 -43.22 -20.94
CA ASN A 28 4.68 -43.87 -19.94
C ASN A 28 3.73 -42.86 -19.28
N ARG A 29 2.48 -42.86 -19.74
CA ARG A 29 1.40 -42.00 -19.22
C ARG A 29 1.10 -42.23 -17.73
N ALA A 30 1.63 -43.30 -17.13
CA ALA A 30 1.50 -43.62 -15.71
C ALA A 30 2.42 -42.78 -14.80
N LEU A 31 3.52 -42.23 -15.33
CA LEU A 31 4.39 -41.32 -14.58
C LEU A 31 3.79 -39.91 -14.66
N GLY A 32 3.45 -39.34 -13.50
CA GLY A 32 2.81 -38.03 -13.36
C GLY A 32 3.56 -36.93 -14.12
N ARG A 33 2.80 -35.94 -14.64
CA ARG A 33 3.35 -34.83 -15.41
C ARG A 33 3.56 -33.60 -14.53
N VAL A 34 4.65 -32.87 -14.78
CA VAL A 34 4.86 -31.54 -14.20
C VAL A 34 4.20 -30.51 -15.11
N VAL A 35 3.33 -29.69 -14.53
CA VAL A 35 2.64 -28.61 -15.23
C VAL A 35 2.90 -27.29 -14.51
N CYS A 36 3.36 -26.29 -15.26
CA CYS A 36 3.43 -24.92 -14.79
C CYS A 36 2.14 -24.20 -15.19
N HIS A 37 1.51 -23.53 -14.23
CA HIS A 37 0.31 -22.72 -14.42
C HIS A 37 0.64 -21.25 -14.15
N SER A 38 0.15 -20.35 -15.00
CA SER A 38 0.10 -18.92 -14.67
C SER A 38 -1.26 -18.61 -14.06
N PHE A 39 -1.26 -18.22 -12.79
CA PHE A 39 -2.46 -17.72 -12.12
C PHE A 39 -2.54 -16.20 -12.30
N ASP A 40 -3.75 -15.70 -12.54
CA ASP A 40 -4.04 -14.27 -12.38
C ASP A 40 -4.61 -14.01 -10.97
N SER A 41 -4.98 -12.77 -10.67
CA SER A 41 -5.53 -12.38 -9.37
C SER A 41 -6.89 -13.01 -9.02
N SER A 42 -7.40 -13.96 -9.82
CA SER A 42 -8.66 -14.65 -9.57
C SER A 42 -8.50 -15.81 -8.56
N PRO A 43 -9.39 -15.93 -7.54
CA PRO A 43 -9.30 -16.98 -6.51
C PRO A 43 -9.58 -18.40 -7.01
N SER A 44 -10.21 -18.59 -8.17
CA SER A 44 -10.67 -19.90 -8.66
C SER A 44 -9.57 -20.76 -9.29
N SER A 45 -8.34 -20.25 -9.35
CA SER A 45 -7.33 -20.74 -10.29
C SER A 45 -6.57 -22.03 -9.88
N PRO A 46 -6.35 -22.36 -8.59
CA PRO A 46 -5.63 -23.59 -8.21
C PRO A 46 -6.46 -24.75 -7.63
N GLU A 47 -7.78 -24.64 -7.51
CA GLU A 47 -8.59 -25.71 -6.90
C GLU A 47 -8.51 -27.02 -7.71
N GLY A 48 -8.23 -28.14 -7.03
CA GLY A 48 -8.07 -29.46 -7.66
C GLY A 48 -6.66 -29.79 -8.16
N LEU A 49 -5.71 -28.85 -8.11
CA LEU A 49 -4.31 -29.11 -8.43
C LEU A 49 -3.52 -29.61 -7.21
N ILE A 50 -2.53 -30.47 -7.42
CA ILE A 50 -1.54 -30.84 -6.41
C ILE A 50 -0.27 -30.01 -6.65
N ILE A 51 0.01 -29.06 -5.77
CA ILE A 51 1.03 -28.02 -5.99
C ILE A 51 2.29 -28.36 -5.20
N PHE A 52 3.34 -28.79 -5.91
CA PHE A 52 4.65 -29.04 -5.30
C PHE A 52 5.42 -27.73 -5.03
N ARG A 53 5.38 -26.79 -5.97
CA ARG A 53 6.04 -25.49 -5.87
C ARG A 53 5.13 -24.40 -6.40
N ALA A 54 5.07 -23.28 -5.69
CA ALA A 54 4.43 -22.06 -6.17
C ALA A 54 5.38 -20.88 -6.04
N VAL A 55 5.36 -19.99 -7.01
CA VAL A 55 6.15 -18.76 -7.02
C VAL A 55 5.19 -17.60 -7.26
N LEU A 56 5.16 -16.63 -6.34
CA LEU A 56 4.39 -15.41 -6.49
C LEU A 56 5.36 -14.28 -6.85
N ASP A 57 5.17 -13.75 -8.05
CA ASP A 57 5.90 -12.61 -8.58
C ASP A 57 5.20 -11.30 -8.16
N GLU A 58 5.98 -10.37 -7.62
CA GLU A 58 5.57 -9.02 -7.22
C GLU A 58 4.28 -8.91 -6.37
N PRO A 59 4.00 -9.76 -5.35
CA PRO A 59 2.76 -9.67 -4.58
C PRO A 59 2.63 -8.37 -3.76
N SER A 60 3.70 -7.60 -3.56
CA SER A 60 3.65 -6.26 -2.97
C SER A 60 2.86 -5.24 -3.80
N ARG A 61 2.74 -5.45 -5.13
CA ARG A 61 1.90 -4.58 -5.99
C ARG A 61 0.41 -4.71 -5.71
N ALA A 62 0.00 -5.69 -4.89
CA ALA A 62 -1.36 -5.82 -4.40
C ALA A 62 -1.67 -4.78 -3.30
N ASN A 63 -1.44 -3.51 -3.60
CA ASN A 63 -1.31 -2.42 -2.63
C ASN A 63 -2.65 -1.77 -2.20
N THR A 64 -3.78 -2.18 -2.78
CA THR A 64 -5.10 -1.80 -2.28
C THR A 64 -5.64 -2.84 -1.31
N ASN A 65 -6.51 -2.45 -0.37
CA ASN A 65 -7.16 -3.40 0.57
C ASN A 65 -7.75 -4.63 -0.14
N SER A 66 -8.44 -4.41 -1.27
CA SER A 66 -9.07 -5.49 -2.05
C SER A 66 -8.04 -6.42 -2.69
N LYS A 67 -7.03 -5.87 -3.36
CA LYS A 67 -5.97 -6.66 -4.01
C LYS A 67 -5.14 -7.41 -2.97
N PHE A 68 -4.79 -6.77 -1.86
CA PHE A 68 -4.09 -7.38 -0.74
C PHE A 68 -4.85 -8.59 -0.19
N GLY A 69 -6.18 -8.45 -0.01
CA GLY A 69 -7.04 -9.55 0.41
C GLY A 69 -7.04 -10.73 -0.56
N LEU A 70 -7.11 -10.45 -1.87
CA LEU A 70 -7.02 -11.48 -2.91
C LEU A 70 -5.65 -12.18 -2.93
N ALA A 71 -4.56 -11.42 -2.90
CA ALA A 71 -3.21 -11.97 -2.86
C ALA A 71 -2.98 -12.85 -1.62
N THR A 72 -3.50 -12.41 -0.46
CA THR A 72 -3.45 -13.17 0.79
C THR A 72 -4.22 -14.48 0.71
N LYS A 73 -5.42 -14.47 0.11
CA LYS A 73 -6.21 -15.68 -0.13
C LYS A 73 -5.48 -16.66 -1.03
N LEU A 74 -4.94 -16.19 -2.16
CA LEU A 74 -4.16 -17.00 -3.09
C LEU A 74 -2.94 -17.62 -2.40
N PHE A 75 -2.14 -16.82 -1.69
CA PHE A 75 -0.99 -17.32 -0.94
C PHE A 75 -1.37 -18.42 0.07
N ASN A 76 -2.43 -18.20 0.85
CA ASN A 76 -2.89 -19.17 1.84
C ASN A 76 -3.37 -20.48 1.21
N MET A 77 -4.08 -20.39 0.08
CA MET A 77 -4.51 -21.56 -0.67
C MET A 77 -3.31 -22.36 -1.18
N LEU A 78 -2.36 -21.70 -1.87
CA LEU A 78 -1.14 -22.33 -2.39
C LEU A 78 -0.33 -23.00 -1.28
N ARG A 79 -0.15 -22.30 -0.16
CA ARG A 79 0.59 -22.80 1.00
C ARG A 79 -0.13 -23.97 1.67
N GLY A 80 -1.46 -23.89 1.79
CA GLY A 80 -2.29 -24.95 2.36
C GLY A 80 -2.21 -26.23 1.53
N ASN A 81 -2.38 -26.10 0.21
CA ASN A 81 -2.28 -27.18 -0.75
C ASN A 81 -0.89 -27.85 -0.70
N ALA A 82 0.18 -27.07 -0.84
CA ALA A 82 1.54 -27.60 -0.82
C ALA A 82 1.89 -28.30 0.50
N LYS A 83 1.44 -27.75 1.64
CA LYS A 83 1.66 -28.36 2.95
C LYS A 83 0.89 -29.67 3.14
N ALA A 84 -0.36 -29.73 2.65
CA ALA A 84 -1.21 -30.90 2.78
C ALA A 84 -0.74 -32.05 1.88
N SER A 85 -0.39 -31.74 0.63
CA SER A 85 0.06 -32.75 -0.34
C SER A 85 1.50 -33.20 -0.12
N PHE A 86 2.37 -32.35 0.43
CA PHE A 86 3.79 -32.61 0.60
C PHE A 86 4.27 -32.31 2.03
N PRO A 87 4.07 -33.25 2.97
CA PRO A 87 4.47 -33.07 4.36
C PRO A 87 6.00 -32.97 4.51
N ASN A 88 6.47 -32.65 5.73
CA ASN A 88 7.89 -32.47 6.05
C ASN A 88 8.59 -31.31 5.31
N GLY A 89 7.80 -30.38 4.75
CA GLY A 89 8.32 -29.16 4.13
C GLY A 89 8.91 -29.39 2.73
N LEU A 90 8.54 -30.47 2.05
CA LEU A 90 8.91 -30.73 0.66
C LEU A 90 8.24 -29.72 -0.29
N GLY A 91 6.97 -29.42 -0.06
CA GLY A 91 6.24 -28.38 -0.79
C GLY A 91 6.70 -26.98 -0.35
N LYS A 92 7.01 -26.10 -1.30
CA LYS A 92 7.43 -24.72 -1.00
C LYS A 92 6.63 -23.68 -1.79
N VAL A 93 6.34 -22.58 -1.12
CA VAL A 93 5.80 -21.36 -1.71
C VAL A 93 6.86 -20.27 -1.58
N MET A 94 7.19 -19.62 -2.67
CA MET A 94 8.22 -18.58 -2.76
C MET A 94 7.58 -17.27 -3.19
N MET A 95 8.08 -16.16 -2.66
CA MET A 95 7.63 -14.81 -3.00
C MET A 95 8.85 -13.94 -3.27
N PHE A 96 8.76 -13.08 -4.28
CA PHE A 96 9.80 -12.10 -4.58
C PHE A 96 9.13 -10.81 -5.04
N SER A 97 9.49 -9.68 -4.42
CA SER A 97 8.97 -8.36 -4.78
C SER A 97 9.85 -7.26 -4.21
N TYR A 98 9.71 -6.07 -4.77
CA TYR A 98 10.11 -4.83 -4.12
C TYR A 98 9.01 -4.43 -3.12
N PRO A 99 9.38 -3.96 -1.91
CA PRO A 99 8.40 -3.46 -0.96
C PRO A 99 7.73 -2.19 -1.50
N GLU A 100 6.39 -2.15 -1.46
CA GLU A 100 5.62 -1.03 -2.02
C GLU A 100 5.02 -0.12 -0.94
N GLN A 101 4.80 -0.65 0.26
CA GLN A 101 4.26 0.08 1.41
C GLN A 101 4.37 -0.75 2.70
N LYS A 102 4.22 -0.10 3.86
CA LYS A 102 4.25 -0.78 5.16
C LYS A 102 2.94 -1.51 5.51
N ILE A 103 1.80 -0.95 5.12
CA ILE A 103 0.46 -1.48 5.41
C ILE A 103 -0.10 -2.10 4.13
N ASN A 104 -0.78 -3.24 4.21
CA ASN A 104 -1.34 -3.93 3.04
C ASN A 104 -0.31 -4.32 1.97
N ASP A 105 0.87 -4.74 2.41
CA ASP A 105 1.88 -5.34 1.56
C ASP A 105 2.13 -6.78 2.03
N LEU A 106 1.81 -7.75 1.16
CA LEU A 106 1.87 -9.17 1.52
C LEU A 106 3.32 -9.62 1.76
N THR A 107 4.28 -9.16 0.96
CA THR A 107 5.68 -9.55 1.14
C THR A 107 6.25 -8.97 2.41
N VAL A 108 5.99 -7.70 2.68
CA VAL A 108 6.44 -7.06 3.94
C VAL A 108 5.84 -7.77 5.14
N GLN A 109 4.53 -8.08 5.12
CA GLN A 109 3.89 -8.83 6.20
C GLN A 109 4.52 -10.22 6.43
N ARG A 110 4.84 -10.95 5.35
CA ARG A 110 5.47 -12.28 5.46
C ARG A 110 6.93 -12.19 5.89
N TYR A 111 7.65 -11.16 5.45
CA TYR A 111 9.00 -10.87 5.87
C TYR A 111 9.06 -10.65 7.39
N GLU A 112 8.25 -9.74 7.93
CA GLU A 112 8.18 -9.46 9.38
C GLU A 112 7.78 -10.70 10.18
N ALA A 113 6.77 -11.44 9.72
CA ALA A 113 6.39 -12.70 10.34
C ALA A 113 7.55 -13.72 10.32
N GLY A 114 8.41 -13.68 9.30
CA GLY A 114 9.54 -14.61 9.17
C GLY A 114 10.67 -14.34 10.11
N LEU A 115 10.96 -13.05 10.34
CA LEU A 115 11.87 -12.64 11.40
C LEU A 115 11.38 -13.13 12.77
N LYS A 116 10.07 -13.07 13.02
CA LYS A 116 9.47 -13.56 14.27
C LYS A 116 9.46 -15.09 14.40
N TYR A 117 9.31 -15.80 13.27
CA TYR A 117 9.18 -17.26 13.25
C TYR A 117 10.14 -17.93 12.24
N PRO A 118 11.47 -17.87 12.45
CA PRO A 118 12.46 -18.28 11.45
C PRO A 118 12.45 -19.77 11.14
N LYS A 119 11.99 -20.63 12.08
CA LYS A 119 11.82 -22.07 11.84
C LYS A 119 10.67 -22.40 10.88
N ARG A 120 9.74 -21.46 10.65
CA ARG A 120 8.54 -21.68 9.82
C ARG A 120 8.72 -21.16 8.39
N GLN A 121 9.48 -20.09 8.23
CA GLN A 121 9.66 -19.43 6.94
C GLN A 121 11.04 -18.78 6.87
N PHE A 122 11.69 -18.98 5.73
CA PHE A 122 12.95 -18.35 5.42
C PHE A 122 12.67 -17.00 4.76
N VAL A 123 13.29 -15.93 5.26
CA VAL A 123 13.13 -14.58 4.75
C VAL A 123 14.46 -13.88 4.63
N ARG A 124 14.62 -13.11 3.56
CA ARG A 124 15.80 -12.30 3.27
C ARG A 124 15.38 -11.03 2.56
N LYS A 125 16.10 -9.95 2.83
CA LYS A 125 15.92 -8.64 2.23
C LYS A 125 17.31 -8.12 1.90
N PHE A 126 17.55 -7.78 0.64
CA PHE A 126 18.83 -7.29 0.17
C PHE A 126 18.61 -6.22 -0.89
N PRO A 127 19.49 -5.20 -0.94
CA PRO A 127 19.53 -4.29 -2.07
C PRO A 127 20.07 -5.00 -3.32
N THR A 128 19.78 -4.44 -4.49
CA THR A 128 20.12 -5.02 -5.80
C THR A 128 21.61 -5.35 -5.92
N TRP A 129 22.50 -4.47 -5.46
CA TRP A 129 23.96 -4.65 -5.54
C TRP A 129 24.54 -5.67 -4.55
N VAL A 130 23.78 -6.11 -3.55
CA VAL A 130 24.20 -7.22 -2.67
C VAL A 130 23.74 -8.55 -3.24
N TYR A 131 22.54 -8.59 -3.82
CA TYR A 131 21.98 -9.80 -4.40
C TYR A 131 22.59 -10.14 -5.76
N ASN A 132 22.80 -9.13 -6.61
CA ASN A 132 23.39 -9.31 -7.92
C ASN A 132 24.88 -8.94 -7.90
N PRO A 133 25.80 -9.92 -7.96
CA PRO A 133 27.23 -9.67 -7.89
C PRO A 133 27.78 -8.90 -9.12
N THR A 134 27.00 -8.76 -10.19
CA THR A 134 27.43 -8.05 -11.40
C THR A 134 27.14 -6.55 -11.36
N ILE A 135 26.39 -6.05 -10.36
CA ILE A 135 25.94 -4.66 -10.26
C ILE A 135 26.50 -4.04 -8.98
N LYS A 136 27.01 -2.81 -9.07
CA LYS A 136 27.52 -2.02 -7.93
C LYS A 136 26.53 -0.93 -7.57
N ARG A 137 26.58 -0.45 -6.31
CA ARG A 137 25.75 0.70 -5.88
C ARG A 137 25.99 1.93 -6.74
N SER A 138 27.25 2.15 -7.18
CA SER A 138 27.64 3.28 -8.02
C SER A 138 26.91 3.34 -9.35
N ASP A 139 26.42 2.19 -9.84
CA ASP A 139 25.73 2.10 -11.12
C ASP A 139 24.35 2.78 -11.06
N PHE A 140 23.86 3.11 -9.86
CA PHE A 140 22.60 3.81 -9.62
C PHE A 140 22.79 5.28 -9.18
N ASN A 141 24.00 5.83 -9.29
CA ASN A 141 24.30 7.17 -8.75
C ASN A 141 23.43 8.27 -9.39
N ASP A 142 23.09 8.14 -10.68
CA ASP A 142 22.22 9.11 -11.36
C ASP A 142 20.79 9.03 -10.84
N GLU A 143 20.23 7.84 -10.65
CA GLU A 143 18.89 7.67 -10.07
C GLU A 143 18.82 8.17 -8.63
N TYR A 144 19.86 7.93 -7.82
CA TYR A 144 19.94 8.47 -6.47
C TYR A 144 20.13 9.99 -6.43
N ARG A 145 20.71 10.59 -7.49
CA ARG A 145 20.81 12.05 -7.61
C ARG A 145 19.45 12.64 -7.97
N ASP A 146 18.71 11.98 -8.86
CA ASP A 146 17.44 12.47 -9.38
C ASP A 146 16.30 12.31 -8.36
N ASP A 147 16.14 11.12 -7.77
CA ASP A 147 15.21 10.87 -6.65
C ASP A 147 15.82 9.84 -5.67
N PRO A 148 16.44 10.29 -4.57
CA PRO A 148 17.07 9.38 -3.61
C PRO A 148 16.07 8.48 -2.89
N ILE A 149 14.81 8.91 -2.75
CA ILE A 149 13.78 8.15 -2.04
C ILE A 149 13.28 7.02 -2.94
N GLU A 150 12.92 7.32 -4.19
CA GLU A 150 12.48 6.31 -5.15
C GLU A 150 13.61 5.30 -5.44
N ALA A 151 14.84 5.79 -5.63
CA ALA A 151 16.00 4.93 -5.85
C ALA A 151 16.31 4.05 -4.63
N GLY A 152 16.20 4.59 -3.41
CA GLY A 152 16.29 3.83 -2.16
C GLY A 152 15.27 2.70 -2.09
N CYS A 153 14.03 2.98 -2.45
CA CYS A 153 12.97 1.97 -2.43
C CYS A 153 13.19 0.89 -3.50
N ARG A 154 13.50 1.31 -4.73
CA ARG A 154 13.62 0.42 -5.89
C ARG A 154 14.89 -0.42 -5.88
N PHE A 155 16.05 0.18 -5.58
CA PHE A 155 17.34 -0.50 -5.65
C PHE A 155 17.89 -0.86 -4.28
N GLY A 156 17.61 -0.04 -3.26
CA GLY A 156 17.97 -0.31 -1.87
C GLY A 156 17.03 -1.32 -1.18
N CYS A 157 15.91 -1.67 -1.82
CA CYS A 157 14.83 -2.44 -1.23
C CYS A 157 14.26 -1.74 0.04
N GLU A 158 14.35 -0.42 0.13
CA GLU A 158 13.81 0.32 1.27
C GLU A 158 12.28 0.34 1.23
N ILE A 159 11.63 0.27 2.40
CA ILE A 159 10.16 0.27 2.43
C ILE A 159 9.73 1.74 2.30
N PRO A 160 9.03 2.14 1.23
CA PRO A 160 8.59 3.52 1.06
C PRO A 160 7.62 3.94 2.15
N HIS A 161 7.60 5.25 2.43
CA HIS A 161 6.54 5.86 3.20
C HIS A 161 5.19 5.67 2.48
N ASN A 162 4.09 5.68 3.24
CA ASN A 162 2.75 5.42 2.69
C ASN A 162 2.41 6.44 1.59
N ARG A 163 2.23 5.97 0.35
CA ARG A 163 1.87 6.82 -0.80
C ARG A 163 0.40 7.25 -0.81
N TYR A 164 -0.47 6.55 -0.05
CA TYR A 164 -1.92 6.68 -0.15
C TYR A 164 -2.57 7.47 0.99
N GLY A 165 -1.80 8.13 1.85
CA GLY A 165 -2.40 9.05 2.83
C GLY A 165 -1.36 9.86 3.60
N PHE A 166 -1.37 11.17 3.42
CA PHE A 166 -0.49 12.10 4.14
C PHE A 166 -0.64 11.97 5.67
N PHE A 167 -1.87 11.76 6.16
CA PHE A 167 -2.15 11.69 7.60
C PHE A 167 -2.32 10.28 8.17
N ILE A 168 -2.49 9.25 7.34
CA ILE A 168 -2.69 7.85 7.80
C ILE A 168 -1.49 7.34 8.64
N PRO A 169 -0.22 7.62 8.26
CA PRO A 169 0.94 7.25 9.07
C PRO A 169 1.10 8.08 10.36
N TYR A 170 0.45 9.23 10.43
CA TYR A 170 0.60 10.19 11.52
C TYR A 170 -0.74 10.47 12.22
N PRO A 171 -1.43 9.46 12.76
CA PRO A 171 -2.69 9.67 13.48
C PRO A 171 -2.51 10.60 14.68
N GLN A 172 -1.31 10.65 15.28
CA GLN A 172 -0.93 11.60 16.31
C GLN A 172 -0.98 13.05 15.82
N LYS A 173 -0.58 13.33 14.57
CA LYS A 173 -0.63 14.69 14.01
C LYS A 173 -2.07 15.17 13.84
N ILE A 174 -2.98 14.27 13.46
CA ILE A 174 -4.42 14.58 13.46
C ILE A 174 -4.90 14.88 14.88
N LYS A 175 -4.55 14.02 15.86
CA LYS A 175 -4.96 14.20 17.26
C LYS A 175 -4.42 15.50 17.87
N GLU A 176 -3.18 15.86 17.54
CA GLU A 176 -2.56 17.14 17.92
C GLU A 176 -3.45 18.30 17.49
N CYS A 177 -3.98 18.31 16.26
CA CYS A 177 -4.90 19.35 15.76
C CYS A 177 -6.22 19.50 16.54
N PHE A 178 -6.61 18.50 17.35
CA PHE A 178 -7.81 18.54 18.18
C PHE A 178 -7.49 18.66 19.68
N SER A 179 -6.22 18.88 20.04
CA SER A 179 -5.85 19.11 21.44
C SER A 179 -6.59 20.33 21.99
N LYS A 180 -7.15 20.21 23.19
CA LYS A 180 -7.75 21.36 23.90
C LYS A 180 -6.72 22.41 24.29
N ASP A 181 -5.46 21.99 24.36
CA ASP A 181 -4.32 22.84 24.73
C ASP A 181 -3.78 23.63 23.53
N LEU A 182 -4.30 23.38 22.32
CA LEU A 182 -4.01 24.24 21.18
C LEU A 182 -4.55 25.63 21.46
N PHE A 183 -3.64 26.59 21.51
CA PHE A 183 -3.99 28.00 21.52
C PHE A 183 -4.74 28.31 20.23
N SER A 184 -6.06 28.51 20.34
CA SER A 184 -6.84 29.08 19.25
C SER A 184 -6.40 30.53 19.09
N PRO A 185 -5.84 30.93 17.94
CA PRO A 185 -5.51 32.34 17.70
C PRO A 185 -6.77 33.20 17.57
N LEU A 186 -7.95 32.57 17.47
CA LEU A 186 -9.24 33.24 17.38
C LEU A 186 -9.99 33.09 18.70
N SER A 187 -10.38 34.22 19.29
CA SER A 187 -11.43 34.24 20.30
C SER A 187 -12.77 34.06 19.58
N TYR A 188 -13.63 33.15 20.05
CA TYR A 188 -14.94 32.93 19.45
C TYR A 188 -15.98 32.52 20.51
N LYS A 189 -17.26 32.71 20.18
CA LYS A 189 -18.41 32.30 20.96
C LYS A 189 -19.31 31.39 20.11
N PRO A 190 -19.53 30.13 20.51
CA PRO A 190 -20.54 29.30 19.85
C PRO A 190 -21.94 29.85 20.13
N GLY A 191 -22.84 29.72 19.16
CA GLY A 191 -24.22 30.15 19.25
C GLY A 191 -25.12 29.35 18.33
N THR A 192 -26.39 29.75 18.27
CA THR A 192 -27.37 29.17 17.36
C THR A 192 -27.99 30.29 16.55
N THR A 193 -28.01 30.15 15.22
CA THR A 193 -28.68 31.08 14.33
C THR A 193 -29.88 30.42 13.66
N ARG A 194 -30.94 31.20 13.43
CA ARG A 194 -32.15 30.74 12.76
C ARG A 194 -32.21 31.35 11.39
N ARG A 195 -32.20 30.52 10.35
CA ARG A 195 -32.45 30.97 8.98
C ARG A 195 -33.84 30.51 8.55
N HIS A 196 -34.58 31.41 7.93
CA HIS A 196 -35.84 31.07 7.29
C HIS A 196 -35.58 30.84 5.80
N THR A 197 -36.22 29.81 5.25
CA THR A 197 -36.25 29.58 3.81
C THR A 197 -37.69 29.79 3.35
N ILE A 198 -37.89 30.61 2.30
CA ILE A 198 -39.22 30.81 1.73
C ILE A 198 -39.50 29.63 0.81
N GLY A 199 -40.17 28.60 1.34
CA GLY A 199 -40.69 27.47 0.58
C GLY A 199 -42.21 27.56 0.47
N GLY A 200 -42.72 28.29 -0.52
CA GLY A 200 -44.18 28.42 -0.75
C GLY A 200 -44.92 29.24 0.32
N ARG A 201 -46.17 28.85 0.65
CA ARG A 201 -47.08 29.60 1.56
C ARG A 201 -46.73 29.53 3.06
N SER A 202 -45.70 28.78 3.47
CA SER A 202 -45.34 28.62 4.89
C SER A 202 -43.86 28.94 5.13
N ARG A 203 -43.58 29.66 6.23
CA ARG A 203 -42.22 29.91 6.71
C ARG A 203 -41.73 28.67 7.47
N VAL A 204 -40.68 28.03 6.95
CA VAL A 204 -39.96 26.96 7.65
C VAL A 204 -38.70 27.55 8.29
N TYR A 205 -38.51 27.28 9.58
CA TYR A 205 -37.34 27.71 10.34
C TYR A 205 -36.36 26.55 10.48
N HIS A 206 -35.09 26.80 10.17
CA HIS A 206 -34.00 25.86 10.43
C HIS A 206 -33.04 26.49 11.45
N GLU A 207 -32.75 25.75 12.52
CA GLU A 207 -31.70 26.10 13.49
C GLU A 207 -30.36 25.57 13.01
N TYR A 208 -29.35 26.43 13.03
CA TYR A 208 -27.98 26.13 12.66
C TYR A 208 -27.05 26.45 13.81
N THR A 209 -26.04 25.62 14.00
CA THR A 209 -24.90 25.94 14.86
C THR A 209 -24.14 27.10 14.22
N SER A 210 -23.90 28.17 14.97
CA SER A 210 -23.13 29.33 14.54
C SER A 210 -21.90 29.52 15.41
N VAL A 211 -20.89 30.19 14.87
CA VAL A 211 -19.69 30.61 15.60
C VAL A 211 -19.53 32.11 15.36
N GLU A 212 -19.54 32.89 16.44
CA GLU A 212 -19.27 34.32 16.43
C GLU A 212 -17.80 34.55 16.77
N ILE A 213 -17.03 35.18 15.89
CA ILE A 213 -15.62 35.50 16.16
C ILE A 213 -15.61 36.77 17.03
N LEU A 214 -14.99 36.69 18.21
CA LEU A 214 -14.87 37.77 19.17
C LEU A 214 -13.54 38.52 18.96
N GLY A 215 -13.60 39.85 18.84
CA GLY A 215 -12.44 40.72 18.66
C GLY A 215 -12.34 41.34 17.27
N GLU A 216 -11.37 42.24 17.07
CA GLU A 216 -11.11 42.82 15.76
C GLU A 216 -10.42 41.80 14.86
N ILE A 217 -11.02 41.52 13.70
CA ILE A 217 -10.36 40.77 12.64
C ILE A 217 -9.32 41.70 12.01
N VAL A 218 -8.09 41.65 12.52
CA VAL A 218 -6.96 42.36 11.92
C VAL A 218 -6.53 41.57 10.68
N GLY A 219 -6.93 42.05 9.51
CA GLY A 219 -6.42 41.54 8.25
C GLY A 219 -4.92 41.81 8.13
N ASP A 220 -4.17 40.84 7.62
CA ASP A 220 -2.80 41.06 7.17
C ASP A 220 -2.75 41.14 5.64
N LYS A 221 -1.64 41.66 5.10
CA LYS A 221 -1.39 41.70 3.65
C LYS A 221 -0.66 40.45 3.15
N ARG A 222 -0.71 39.34 3.89
CA ARG A 222 0.04 38.13 3.54
C ARG A 222 -0.79 37.26 2.60
N GLU A 223 -0.11 36.64 1.64
CA GLU A 223 -0.76 35.68 0.75
C GLU A 223 -1.16 34.43 1.53
N ARG A 224 -2.43 34.03 1.33
CA ARG A 224 -3.02 32.85 1.94
C ARG A 224 -3.49 31.91 0.87
N PHE A 225 -3.16 30.63 1.02
CA PHE A 225 -3.74 29.59 0.20
C PHE A 225 -4.87 28.92 0.96
N TRP A 226 -5.94 28.64 0.22
CA TRP A 226 -7.09 27.90 0.71
C TRP A 226 -7.22 26.64 -0.14
N GLY A 227 -7.20 25.49 0.53
CA GLY A 227 -7.50 24.20 -0.05
C GLY A 227 -8.82 23.69 0.54
N GLY A 228 -9.69 23.16 -0.32
CA GLY A 228 -10.92 22.51 0.11
C GLY A 228 -11.03 21.13 -0.51
N ASP A 229 -11.49 20.15 0.26
CA ASP A 229 -11.95 18.87 -0.27
C ASP A 229 -13.39 18.62 0.16
N ALA A 230 -14.29 18.55 -0.82
CA ALA A 230 -15.69 18.26 -0.60
C ALA A 230 -15.90 16.75 -0.65
N GLY A 231 -16.59 16.23 0.36
CA GLY A 231 -16.99 14.83 0.42
C GLY A 231 -17.82 14.47 -0.81
N LYS A 232 -17.33 13.51 -1.60
CA LYS A 232 -18.00 13.08 -2.85
C LYS A 232 -19.40 12.49 -2.62
N THR A 233 -19.65 11.91 -1.44
CA THR A 233 -20.88 11.16 -1.13
C THR A 233 -21.51 11.51 0.22
N ASN A 234 -20.87 12.36 1.01
CA ASN A 234 -21.32 12.73 2.36
C ASN A 234 -21.27 14.26 2.49
N ASP A 235 -22.14 14.83 3.34
CA ASP A 235 -22.10 16.25 3.73
C ASP A 235 -20.92 16.54 4.67
N LEU A 236 -19.71 16.33 4.16
CA LEU A 236 -18.44 16.58 4.84
C LEU A 236 -17.64 17.51 3.96
N PHE A 237 -17.16 18.61 4.52
CA PHE A 237 -16.32 19.57 3.81
C PHE A 237 -15.10 19.86 4.68
N VAL A 238 -13.92 19.61 4.14
CA VAL A 238 -12.66 19.98 4.78
C VAL A 238 -12.18 21.25 4.10
N LEU A 239 -12.07 22.33 4.87
CA LEU A 239 -11.45 23.57 4.44
C LEU A 239 -10.16 23.74 5.23
N VAL A 240 -9.04 23.92 4.53
CA VAL A 240 -7.73 24.20 5.11
C VAL A 240 -7.26 25.53 4.54
N GLY A 241 -6.87 26.45 5.42
CA GLY A 241 -6.26 27.72 5.05
C GLY A 241 -4.93 27.89 5.75
N GLY A 242 -3.97 28.52 5.09
CA GLY A 242 -2.67 28.81 5.68
C GLY A 242 -1.92 29.91 4.95
N TYR A 243 -0.86 30.43 5.57
CA TYR A 243 0.04 31.37 4.91
C TYR A 243 0.86 30.65 3.85
N ALA A 244 1.02 31.30 2.70
CA ALA A 244 1.93 30.85 1.64
C ALA A 244 3.40 30.81 2.09
N GLN A 245 3.72 31.68 3.04
CA GLN A 245 5.07 31.88 3.55
C GLN A 245 5.25 31.13 4.87
N PRO A 246 6.47 30.62 5.16
CA PRO A 246 6.79 30.05 6.46
C PRO A 246 6.48 31.08 7.55
N LEU A 247 5.70 30.67 8.54
CA LEU A 247 5.53 31.48 9.74
C LEU A 247 6.82 31.38 10.57
N GLU A 248 7.60 32.44 10.65
CA GLU A 248 8.56 32.62 11.74
C GLU A 248 7.76 32.76 13.04
N GLN A 249 7.43 31.64 13.68
CA GLN A 249 6.99 31.67 15.06
C GLN A 249 8.24 31.72 15.95
N PRO A 250 8.33 32.64 16.92
CA PRO A 250 9.26 32.45 18.02
C PRO A 250 8.83 31.16 18.74
N SER A 251 9.64 30.11 18.63
CA SER A 251 9.37 28.83 19.28
C SER A 251 9.44 29.00 20.80
N SER A 252 8.29 29.15 21.45
CA SER A 252 8.19 29.01 22.91
C SER A 252 8.21 27.54 23.35
N PHE A 253 8.21 26.59 22.41
CA PHE A 253 8.45 25.17 22.68
C PHE A 253 9.94 24.90 22.80
N LYS A 254 10.47 24.90 24.03
CA LYS A 254 11.69 24.16 24.34
C LYS A 254 11.32 22.68 24.35
N ILE A 255 11.87 21.94 23.40
CA ILE A 255 11.95 20.49 23.50
C ILE A 255 13.04 20.24 24.55
N GLU A 256 12.65 19.77 25.73
CA GLU A 256 13.63 19.15 26.63
C GLU A 256 13.98 17.80 26.01
N ASP A 257 15.25 17.66 25.59
CA ASP A 257 15.81 16.39 25.16
C ASP A 257 15.78 15.37 26.32
N PRO A 258 15.58 14.07 26.04
CA PRO A 258 15.49 13.02 27.04
C PRO A 258 16.80 12.75 27.79
#